data_AF-A0A0D2PIT9-F1
#
_entry.id   AF-A0A0D2PIT9-F1
#
_cell.length_a   1.000
_cell.length_b   1.000
_cell.length_c   1.000
_cell.angle_alpha   90.00
_cell.angle_beta   90.00
_cell.angle_gamma   90.00
#
_symmetry.space_group_name_H-M   'P 1'
#
loop_
_entity.id
_entity.type
_entity.pdbx_description
1 polymer ?
#
loop_
_entity_poly.entity_id
_entity_poly.type
_entity_poly.pdbx_seq_one_letter_code
_entity_poly.pdbx_strand_id
1 'polypeptide(L)'
;MARNFEISCTSVDQKTLRILAFEYSPASYGQIWRESLVKSDRETIWTLKLFMIMHLRLSSRLDSLSANKFICPLKSIDMTRLAALFSLGTSLLAFAAAVPAEIDGRSSALNVAQIINLLGIGLVTKIDAFITLESLETNLISIDFDVKNPLPIELTLDSVSSQAGLNGTVFATFTHTFPKPGLVVPPLGTKNSGTIDNVLLTQGATASLDIIPFGILDLNTDANIRAATIFGQLGIPIPLDGLTQSSVPTNYTLVLD
;
A
#
# COMPACT_ATOMS: atom_id res chain seq x y z
N MET A 1 -20.34 -23.51 -16.97
CA MET A 1 -20.07 -24.88 -16.48
C MET A 1 -19.38 -24.75 -15.13
N ALA A 2 -20.05 -25.14 -14.04
CA ALA A 2 -19.48 -25.08 -12.70
C ALA A 2 -18.42 -26.18 -12.53
N ARG A 3 -17.23 -25.84 -12.01
CA ARG A 3 -16.24 -26.82 -11.55
C ARG A 3 -16.53 -27.10 -10.09
N ASN A 4 -16.73 -28.38 -9.74
CA ASN A 4 -16.86 -28.80 -8.36
C ASN A 4 -15.47 -29.14 -7.83
N PHE A 5 -15.06 -28.43 -6.79
CA PHE A 5 -13.85 -28.73 -6.02
C PHE A 5 -14.26 -29.31 -4.69
N GLU A 6 -13.73 -30.49 -4.37
CA GLU A 6 -13.89 -31.10 -3.05
C GLU A 6 -12.51 -31.17 -2.40
N ILE A 7 -12.39 -30.67 -1.17
CA ILE A 7 -11.15 -30.73 -0.40
C ILE A 7 -11.45 -31.52 0.87
N SER A 8 -10.73 -32.62 1.07
CA SER A 8 -10.83 -33.45 2.27
C SER A 8 -9.51 -33.40 3.04
N CYS A 9 -9.61 -33.09 4.33
CA CYS A 9 -8.47 -33.03 5.24
C CYS A 9 -8.60 -34.15 6.26
N THR A 10 -7.58 -35.02 6.32
CA THR A 10 -7.50 -36.08 7.33
C THR A 10 -6.21 -35.93 8.13
N SER A 11 -6.32 -35.96 9.47
CA SER A 11 -5.16 -36.04 10.35
C SER A 11 -4.60 -37.45 10.28
N VAL A 12 -3.33 -37.56 9.91
CA VAL A 12 -2.61 -38.85 9.87
C VAL A 12 -2.01 -39.15 11.24
N ASP A 13 -1.52 -38.11 11.92
CA ASP A 13 -1.06 -38.14 13.32
C ASP A 13 -1.18 -36.74 13.95
N GLN A 14 -0.74 -36.57 15.21
CA GLN A 14 -0.78 -35.28 15.93
C GLN A 14 0.06 -34.16 15.30
N LYS A 15 0.91 -34.46 14.31
CA LYS A 15 1.88 -33.52 13.72
C LYS A 15 1.87 -33.52 12.19
N THR A 16 0.95 -34.22 11.55
CA THR A 16 0.94 -34.40 10.10
C THR A 16 -0.49 -34.35 9.58
N LEU A 17 -0.73 -33.41 8.67
CA LEU A 17 -2.00 -33.26 7.97
C LEU A 17 -1.85 -33.77 6.54
N ARG A 18 -2.77 -34.63 6.13
CA ARG A 18 -2.91 -35.07 4.74
C ARG A 18 -4.06 -34.31 4.12
N ILE A 19 -3.76 -33.56 3.07
CA ILE A 19 -4.72 -32.78 2.32
C ILE A 19 -4.92 -33.46 0.96
N LEU A 20 -6.16 -33.81 0.67
CA LEU A 20 -6.56 -34.37 -0.62
C LEU A 20 -7.47 -33.35 -1.31
N ALA A 21 -7.06 -32.88 -2.48
CA ALA A 21 -7.86 -31.98 -3.31
C ALA A 21 -8.32 -32.72 -4.57
N PHE A 22 -9.62 -32.63 -4.85
CA PHE A 22 -10.27 -33.24 -6.00
C PHE A 22 -10.66 -32.15 -6.99
N GLU A 23 -10.16 -32.25 -8.22
CA GLU A 23 -10.63 -31.42 -9.34
C GLU A 23 -11.34 -32.31 -10.37
N TYR A 24 -12.63 -32.09 -10.55
CA TYR A 24 -13.41 -32.80 -11.56
C TYR A 24 -13.47 -31.98 -12.86
N SER A 25 -12.74 -32.42 -13.89
CA SER A 25 -12.76 -31.81 -15.23
C SER A 25 -13.65 -32.63 -16.17
N PRO A 26 -14.77 -32.09 -16.68
CA PRO A 26 -15.64 -32.82 -17.60
C PRO A 26 -15.05 -33.01 -19.00
N ALA A 27 -13.94 -32.36 -19.34
CA ALA A 27 -13.31 -32.43 -20.67
C ALA A 27 -12.37 -33.65 -20.85
N SER A 28 -12.07 -34.37 -19.76
CA SER A 28 -11.16 -35.51 -19.74
C SER A 28 -11.75 -36.55 -18.80
N TYR A 29 -12.11 -37.73 -19.31
CA TYR A 29 -12.60 -38.87 -18.53
C TYR A 29 -11.47 -39.44 -17.63
N GLY A 30 -10.97 -38.63 -16.69
CA GLY A 30 -9.81 -38.95 -15.87
C GLY A 30 -9.71 -38.02 -14.66
N GLN A 31 -9.68 -38.62 -13.47
CA GLN A 31 -9.44 -37.91 -12.22
C GLN A 31 -7.93 -37.64 -12.08
N ILE A 32 -7.56 -36.38 -11.89
CA ILE A 32 -6.17 -35.99 -11.62
C ILE A 32 -6.02 -35.88 -10.10
N TRP A 33 -5.11 -36.69 -9.55
CA TRP A 33 -4.83 -36.71 -8.11
C TRP A 33 -3.60 -35.87 -7.81
N ARG A 34 -3.69 -34.95 -6.85
CA ARG A 34 -2.51 -34.36 -6.21
C ARG A 34 -2.59 -34.59 -4.71
N GLU A 35 -1.68 -35.41 -4.22
CA GLU A 35 -1.48 -35.62 -2.80
C GLU A 35 -0.35 -34.72 -2.30
N SER A 36 -0.58 -34.04 -1.19
CA SER A 36 0.48 -33.29 -0.50
C SER A 36 0.42 -33.60 0.99
N LEU A 37 1.55 -34.04 1.54
CA LEU A 37 1.74 -34.27 2.96
C LEU A 37 2.42 -33.06 3.57
N VAL A 38 1.78 -32.45 4.57
CA VAL A 38 2.30 -31.25 5.21
C VAL A 38 2.56 -31.55 6.68
N LYS A 39 3.82 -31.32 7.09
CA LYS A 39 4.24 -31.43 8.48
C LYS A 39 3.74 -30.19 9.22
N SER A 40 2.95 -30.43 10.27
CA SER A 40 2.29 -29.43 11.08
C SER A 40 3.28 -28.82 12.06
N ASP A 41 4.00 -27.79 11.64
CA ASP A 41 4.62 -26.83 12.55
C ASP A 41 3.73 -25.59 12.69
N ARG A 42 3.79 -24.91 13.84
CA ARG A 42 2.85 -23.81 14.19
C ARG A 42 2.91 -22.65 13.19
N GLU A 43 4.09 -22.39 12.65
CA GLU A 43 4.36 -21.42 11.56
C GLU A 43 3.80 -21.89 10.20
N THR A 44 3.88 -23.19 9.92
CA THR A 44 3.50 -23.78 8.63
C THR A 44 1.99 -23.71 8.39
N ILE A 45 1.18 -23.82 9.45
CA ILE A 45 -0.29 -23.74 9.38
C ILE A 45 -0.76 -22.34 8.94
N TRP A 46 -0.10 -21.27 9.41
CA TRP A 46 -0.43 -19.90 9.03
C TRP A 46 -0.08 -19.63 7.57
N THR A 47 1.10 -20.04 7.13
CA THR A 47 1.50 -19.95 5.73
C THR A 47 0.59 -20.77 4.80
N LEU A 48 0.13 -21.97 5.22
CA LEU A 48 -0.81 -22.74 4.41
C LEU A 48 -2.19 -22.10 4.34
N LYS A 49 -2.71 -21.55 5.45
CA LYS A 49 -3.97 -20.79 5.42
C LYS A 49 -3.88 -19.62 4.45
N LEU A 50 -2.77 -18.88 4.47
CA LEU A 50 -2.54 -17.76 3.57
C LEU A 50 -2.39 -18.22 2.11
N PHE A 51 -1.64 -19.29 1.86
CA PHE A 51 -1.42 -19.85 0.53
C PHE A 51 -2.72 -20.41 -0.07
N MET A 52 -3.57 -21.07 0.73
CA MET A 52 -4.88 -21.57 0.29
C MET A 52 -5.85 -20.42 0.00
N ILE A 53 -5.92 -19.39 0.85
CA ILE A 53 -6.76 -18.20 0.61
C ILE A 53 -6.32 -17.45 -0.66
N MET A 54 -5.01 -17.38 -0.89
CA MET A 54 -4.42 -16.67 -2.03
C MET A 54 -4.60 -17.44 -3.35
N HIS A 55 -4.47 -18.78 -3.34
CA HIS A 55 -4.77 -19.60 -4.53
C HIS A 55 -6.28 -19.73 -4.80
N LEU A 56 -7.13 -19.76 -3.77
CA LEU A 56 -8.60 -19.71 -3.95
C LEU A 56 -9.08 -18.37 -4.52
N ARG A 57 -8.41 -17.25 -4.20
CA ARG A 57 -8.70 -15.94 -4.82
C ARG A 57 -8.15 -15.78 -6.24
N LEU A 58 -7.15 -16.58 -6.65
CA LEU A 58 -6.65 -16.53 -8.03
C LEU A 58 -7.58 -17.27 -9.02
N SER A 59 -8.48 -18.12 -8.52
CA SER A 59 -9.47 -18.85 -9.34
C SER A 59 -10.86 -18.19 -9.40
N SER A 60 -11.05 -17.01 -8.81
CA SER A 60 -12.35 -16.32 -8.79
C SER A 60 -12.62 -15.47 -10.05
N ARG A 61 -12.42 -16.06 -11.23
CA ARG A 61 -13.34 -15.83 -12.36
C ARG A 61 -14.18 -17.09 -12.47
N LEU A 62 -15.30 -17.16 -11.75
CA LEU A 62 -16.47 -17.99 -12.01
C LEU A 62 -17.45 -17.75 -10.86
N ASP A 63 -18.44 -16.89 -11.10
CA ASP A 63 -19.55 -16.64 -10.21
C ASP A 63 -20.39 -17.92 -10.02
N SER A 64 -20.93 -18.08 -8.80
CA SER A 64 -21.78 -19.17 -8.31
C SER A 64 -21.08 -20.48 -7.91
N LEU A 65 -20.56 -20.52 -6.68
CA LEU A 65 -20.39 -21.74 -5.91
C LEU A 65 -21.22 -21.61 -4.64
N SER A 66 -22.29 -22.40 -4.52
CA SER A 66 -23.00 -22.56 -3.27
C SER A 66 -22.05 -23.18 -2.25
N ALA A 67 -21.74 -22.45 -1.19
CA ALA A 67 -20.87 -22.89 -0.10
C ALA A 67 -21.54 -24.02 0.69
N ASN A 68 -21.49 -25.25 0.17
CA ASN A 68 -21.88 -26.43 0.92
C ASN A 68 -20.67 -26.99 1.66
N LYS A 69 -20.67 -26.73 2.98
CA LYS A 69 -20.14 -27.61 4.03
C LYS A 69 -18.61 -27.81 4.07
N PHE A 70 -17.90 -26.79 4.57
CA PHE A 70 -16.59 -26.98 5.21
C PHE A 70 -16.80 -27.50 6.64
N ILE A 71 -16.45 -28.76 6.92
CA ILE A 71 -16.36 -29.29 8.29
C ILE A 71 -14.93 -29.79 8.49
N CYS A 72 -14.14 -29.05 9.27
CA CYS A 72 -12.89 -29.56 9.83
C CYS A 72 -13.10 -29.71 11.35
N PRO A 73 -13.18 -30.93 11.91
CA PRO A 73 -13.12 -31.10 13.35
C PRO A 73 -11.66 -31.00 13.80
N LEU A 74 -11.21 -29.78 14.13
CA LEU A 74 -9.98 -29.59 14.91
C LEU A 74 -10.29 -30.04 16.34
N LYS A 75 -9.92 -31.29 16.67
CA LYS A 75 -9.98 -31.82 18.03
C LYS A 75 -9.05 -30.97 18.91
N SER A 76 -9.62 -30.35 19.94
CA SER A 76 -8.93 -29.44 20.86
C SER A 76 -7.65 -30.09 21.40
N ILE A 77 -6.53 -29.41 21.22
CA ILE A 77 -5.27 -29.80 21.83
C ILE A 77 -5.42 -29.53 23.34
N ASP A 78 -5.25 -30.59 24.13
CA ASP A 78 -5.48 -30.63 25.57
C ASP A 78 -4.54 -29.64 26.29
N MET A 79 -5.12 -28.55 26.81
CA MET A 79 -4.43 -27.42 27.43
C MET A 79 -4.34 -27.58 28.96
N THR A 80 -4.20 -28.81 29.45
CA THR A 80 -4.24 -29.16 30.88
C THR A 80 -2.89 -29.53 31.49
N ARG A 81 -1.77 -29.39 30.74
CA ARG A 81 -0.43 -29.72 31.26
C ARG A 81 0.63 -28.60 31.20
N LEU A 82 0.22 -27.35 30.97
CA LEU A 82 1.15 -26.20 30.95
C LEU A 82 0.93 -25.18 32.08
N ALA A 83 0.27 -25.57 33.17
CA ALA A 83 -0.09 -24.68 34.29
C ALA A 83 0.67 -24.96 35.61
N ALA A 84 1.78 -25.70 35.57
CA ALA A 84 2.47 -26.17 36.79
C ALA A 84 3.92 -25.66 36.97
N LEU A 85 4.36 -24.62 36.25
CA LEU A 85 5.74 -24.11 36.34
C LEU A 85 5.88 -22.60 36.63
N PHE A 86 4.82 -21.90 37.00
CA PHE A 86 4.87 -20.44 37.28
C PHE A 86 4.33 -20.08 38.67
N SER A 87 4.76 -20.80 39.72
CA SER A 87 4.40 -20.48 41.12
C SER A 87 5.61 -20.32 42.05
N LEU A 88 6.68 -19.68 41.56
CA LEU A 88 7.77 -19.21 42.43
C LEU A 88 8.49 -18.04 41.74
N GLY A 89 8.04 -16.83 42.04
CA GLY A 89 8.65 -15.63 41.44
C GLY A 89 7.94 -14.31 41.75
N THR A 90 7.20 -14.21 42.84
CA THR A 90 6.67 -12.94 43.35
C THR A 90 7.51 -12.50 44.54
N SER A 91 8.58 -11.74 44.31
CA SER A 91 9.12 -10.75 45.24
C SER A 91 10.32 -10.06 44.62
N LEU A 92 10.13 -8.89 44.01
CA LEU A 92 10.97 -7.69 44.18
C LEU A 92 10.55 -6.58 43.19
N LEU A 93 10.73 -5.33 43.65
CA LEU A 93 10.62 -4.04 42.93
C LEU A 93 9.19 -3.47 42.88
N ALA A 94 8.74 -2.70 43.86
CA ALA A 94 9.21 -1.39 44.36
C ALA A 94 8.97 -0.23 43.37
N PHE A 95 7.99 0.60 43.73
CA PHE A 95 7.76 2.01 43.42
C PHE A 95 8.48 2.64 42.22
N ALA A 96 7.71 3.00 41.19
CA ALA A 96 8.00 4.12 40.31
C ALA A 96 6.70 4.91 40.09
N ALA A 97 6.75 6.22 40.35
CA ALA A 97 5.63 7.14 40.18
C ALA A 97 5.22 7.21 38.70
N ALA A 98 3.95 6.91 38.41
CA ALA A 98 3.35 7.14 37.11
C ALA A 98 3.09 8.64 36.93
N VAL A 99 3.96 9.29 36.15
CA VAL A 99 3.60 10.49 35.39
C VAL A 99 2.60 10.03 34.31
N PRO A 100 1.45 10.70 34.10
CA PRO A 100 0.61 10.40 32.97
C PRO A 100 1.38 10.78 31.70
N ALA A 101 1.96 9.80 31.02
CA ALA A 101 2.28 9.94 29.62
C ALA A 101 0.95 10.05 28.88
N GLU A 102 0.67 11.20 28.28
CA GLU A 102 -0.32 11.31 27.21
C GLU A 102 0.11 10.31 26.13
N ILE A 103 -0.58 9.16 26.10
CA ILE A 103 -0.51 8.23 24.97
C ILE A 103 -1.28 8.94 23.86
N ASP A 104 -0.55 9.77 23.12
CA ASP A 104 -1.01 10.27 21.83
C ASP A 104 -1.40 9.06 20.99
N GLY A 105 -2.67 9.00 20.61
CA GLY A 105 -3.34 7.88 19.96
C GLY A 105 -2.88 7.63 18.52
N ARG A 106 -1.60 7.86 18.21
CA ARG A 106 -0.99 7.47 16.95
C ARG A 106 -0.49 6.05 17.09
N SER A 107 -1.41 5.12 16.87
CA SER A 107 -1.12 3.73 16.55
C SER A 107 0.14 3.63 15.68
N SER A 108 1.19 3.02 16.23
CA SER A 108 2.44 2.62 15.56
C SER A 108 2.22 1.51 14.53
N ALA A 109 1.08 1.54 13.83
CA ALA A 109 0.88 0.80 12.61
C ALA A 109 1.79 1.46 11.57
N LEU A 110 2.75 0.71 11.05
CA LEU A 110 3.58 1.08 9.90
C LEU A 110 2.68 1.75 8.86
N ASN A 111 2.79 3.07 8.73
CA ASN A 111 1.96 3.81 7.78
C ASN A 111 2.31 3.24 6.39
N VAL A 112 1.31 2.99 5.54
CA VAL A 112 1.55 2.48 4.18
C VAL A 112 2.51 3.41 3.43
N ALA A 113 2.47 4.72 3.73
CA ALA A 113 3.45 5.69 3.27
C ALA A 113 4.88 5.40 3.75
N GLN A 114 5.09 5.01 5.02
CA GLN A 114 6.40 4.59 5.51
C GLN A 114 6.90 3.33 4.83
N ILE A 115 6.00 2.38 4.51
CA ILE A 115 6.36 1.16 3.76
C ILE A 115 6.75 1.52 2.32
N ILE A 116 6.02 2.41 1.64
CA ILE A 116 6.33 2.86 0.28
C ILE A 116 7.62 3.68 0.23
N ASN A 117 7.83 4.56 1.21
CA ASN A 117 9.08 5.30 1.39
C ASN A 117 10.26 4.33 1.64
N LEU A 118 10.06 3.30 2.48
CA LEU A 118 11.07 2.27 2.77
C LEU A 118 11.36 1.38 1.55
N LEU A 119 10.36 1.16 0.69
CA LEU A 119 10.54 0.46 -0.59
C LEU A 119 11.23 1.34 -1.64
N GLY A 120 11.51 2.61 -1.33
CA GLY A 120 12.21 3.55 -2.23
C GLY A 120 11.42 3.85 -3.49
N ILE A 121 10.11 3.61 -3.48
CA ILE A 121 9.30 3.76 -4.68
C ILE A 121 8.78 5.18 -4.75
N GLY A 122 9.64 6.07 -5.25
CA GLY A 122 9.24 7.43 -5.56
C GLY A 122 8.08 7.42 -6.56
N LEU A 123 6.92 7.91 -6.14
CA LEU A 123 5.77 8.04 -7.02
C LEU A 123 6.02 9.16 -8.03
N VAL A 124 6.60 10.27 -7.59
CA VAL A 124 6.96 11.38 -8.47
C VAL A 124 8.36 11.16 -9.04
N THR A 125 8.51 11.17 -10.37
CA THR A 125 9.79 10.98 -11.05
C THR A 125 10.41 12.28 -11.57
N LYS A 126 9.56 13.24 -11.95
CA LYS A 126 9.97 14.52 -12.54
C LYS A 126 8.91 15.57 -12.24
N ILE A 127 9.36 16.81 -12.01
CA ILE A 127 8.50 17.99 -11.91
C ILE A 127 8.94 19.00 -12.98
N ASP A 128 7.98 19.58 -13.69
CA ASP A 128 8.17 20.76 -14.52
C ASP A 128 7.38 21.93 -13.91
N ALA A 129 8.08 23.03 -13.64
CA ALA A 129 7.51 24.26 -13.07
C ALA A 129 7.52 25.37 -14.11
N PHE A 130 6.36 26.01 -14.30
CA PHE A 130 6.14 27.09 -15.25
C PHE A 130 5.95 28.40 -14.49
N ILE A 131 6.89 29.31 -14.66
CA ILE A 131 6.90 30.62 -14.00
C ILE A 131 6.59 31.67 -15.05
N THR A 132 5.48 32.40 -14.89
CA THR A 132 5.12 33.51 -15.77
C THR A 132 5.54 34.85 -15.14
N LEU A 133 5.47 35.95 -15.91
CA LEU A 133 5.74 37.28 -15.36
C LEU A 133 4.74 37.65 -14.25
N GLU A 134 3.47 37.27 -14.42
CA GLU A 134 2.41 37.47 -13.41
C GLU A 134 2.70 36.69 -12.12
N SER A 135 3.39 35.54 -12.20
CA SER A 135 3.83 34.79 -11.02
C SER A 135 4.76 35.60 -10.12
N LEU A 136 5.50 36.59 -10.65
CA LEU A 136 6.39 37.43 -9.85
C LEU A 136 5.63 38.38 -8.92
N GLU A 137 4.39 38.74 -9.27
CA GLU A 137 3.53 39.61 -8.47
C GLU A 137 2.59 38.78 -7.57
N THR A 138 2.01 37.72 -8.14
CA THR A 138 0.99 36.90 -7.47
C THR A 138 1.56 35.79 -6.59
N ASN A 139 2.84 35.43 -6.77
CA ASN A 139 3.48 34.27 -6.14
C ASN A 139 2.80 32.93 -6.44
N LEU A 140 2.07 32.85 -7.56
CA LEU A 140 1.40 31.64 -8.02
C LEU A 140 2.05 31.16 -9.31
N ILE A 141 2.41 29.87 -9.35
CA ILE A 141 2.96 29.22 -10.54
C ILE A 141 2.09 28.05 -10.98
N SER A 142 2.34 27.54 -12.18
CA SER A 142 1.76 26.28 -12.64
C SER A 142 2.84 25.21 -12.65
N ILE A 143 2.46 23.97 -12.39
CA ILE A 143 3.38 22.82 -12.42
C ILE A 143 2.75 21.65 -13.17
N ASP A 144 3.57 20.75 -13.66
CA ASP A 144 3.17 19.38 -13.96
C ASP A 144 4.19 18.40 -13.36
N PHE A 145 3.75 17.15 -13.14
CA PHE A 145 4.64 16.13 -12.63
C PHE A 145 4.31 14.74 -13.20
N ASP A 146 5.34 13.92 -13.30
CA ASP A 146 5.22 12.54 -13.75
C ASP A 146 5.09 11.58 -12.57
N VAL A 147 4.02 10.77 -12.59
CA VAL A 147 3.76 9.72 -11.61
C VAL A 147 4.11 8.36 -12.19
N LYS A 148 4.99 7.63 -11.52
CA LYS A 148 5.35 6.25 -11.87
C LYS A 148 4.65 5.25 -10.95
N ASN A 149 3.96 4.30 -11.56
CA ASN A 149 3.36 3.17 -10.87
C ASN A 149 4.30 1.95 -10.93
N PRO A 150 4.85 1.48 -9.81
CA PRO A 150 5.74 0.32 -9.77
C PRO A 150 4.99 -1.01 -9.70
N LEU A 151 3.66 -1.00 -9.53
CA LEU A 151 2.88 -2.19 -9.29
C LEU A 151 2.30 -2.73 -10.61
N PRO A 152 2.11 -4.06 -10.73
CA PRO A 152 1.44 -4.68 -11.88
C PRO A 152 -0.09 -4.53 -11.83
N ILE A 153 -0.60 -3.53 -11.11
CA ILE A 153 -2.02 -3.19 -10.99
C ILE A 153 -2.22 -1.70 -11.28
N GLU A 154 -3.40 -1.30 -11.74
CA GLU A 154 -3.72 0.10 -11.99
C GLU A 154 -3.81 0.88 -10.67
N LEU A 155 -3.28 2.11 -10.67
CA LEU A 155 -3.42 3.07 -9.58
C LEU A 155 -4.18 4.28 -10.09
N THR A 156 -5.06 4.83 -9.26
CA THR A 156 -5.77 6.07 -9.55
C THR A 156 -5.54 7.06 -8.44
N LEU A 157 -5.00 8.23 -8.77
CA LEU A 157 -4.76 9.31 -7.83
C LEU A 157 -5.98 10.25 -7.81
N ASP A 158 -6.62 10.37 -6.65
CA ASP A 158 -7.83 11.20 -6.47
C ASP A 158 -7.46 12.62 -6.05
N SER A 159 -6.52 12.75 -5.12
CA SER A 159 -6.04 14.04 -4.63
C SER A 159 -4.58 13.98 -4.21
N VAL A 160 -3.90 15.11 -4.31
CA VAL A 160 -2.52 15.29 -3.89
C VAL A 160 -2.38 16.61 -3.15
N SER A 161 -1.63 16.61 -2.06
CA SER A 161 -1.20 17.80 -1.35
C SER A 161 0.29 17.67 -1.15
N SER A 162 1.08 18.63 -1.62
CA SER A 162 2.53 18.54 -1.57
C SER A 162 3.15 19.85 -1.15
N GLN A 163 4.20 19.72 -0.34
CA GLN A 163 5.12 20.78 0.01
C GLN A 163 6.47 20.45 -0.62
N ALA A 164 7.03 21.39 -1.37
CA ALA A 164 8.34 21.27 -1.97
C ALA A 164 9.29 22.25 -1.30
N GLY A 165 10.45 21.75 -0.89
CA GLY A 165 11.46 22.51 -0.19
C GLY A 165 12.88 22.17 -0.65
N LEU A 166 13.82 22.96 -0.16
CA LEU A 166 15.25 22.71 -0.35
C LEU A 166 15.95 23.00 0.99
N ASN A 167 16.79 22.07 1.45
CA ASN A 167 17.54 22.19 2.71
C ASN A 167 16.64 22.49 3.93
N GLY A 168 15.42 21.94 3.95
CA GLY A 168 14.46 22.11 5.05
C GLY A 168 13.61 23.39 4.99
N THR A 169 13.85 24.28 4.02
CA THR A 169 12.99 25.44 3.77
C THR A 169 11.94 25.08 2.72
N VAL A 170 10.65 25.27 3.04
CA VAL A 170 9.56 25.08 2.08
C VAL A 170 9.49 26.29 1.16
N PHE A 171 9.48 26.05 -0.15
CA PHE A 171 9.38 27.08 -1.18
C PHE A 171 8.03 27.06 -1.87
N ALA A 172 7.47 25.89 -2.15
CA ALA A 172 6.19 25.76 -2.83
C ALA A 172 5.23 24.84 -2.07
N THR A 173 3.95 25.16 -2.10
CA THR A 173 2.88 24.31 -1.57
C THR A 173 1.69 24.31 -2.52
N PHE A 174 1.07 23.15 -2.69
CA PHE A 174 -0.19 23.06 -3.42
C PHE A 174 -1.05 21.91 -2.92
N THR A 175 -2.35 22.05 -3.17
CA THR A 175 -3.32 20.99 -2.98
C THR A 175 -4.18 20.93 -4.23
N HIS A 176 -4.27 19.76 -4.83
CA HIS A 176 -5.04 19.54 -6.06
C HIS A 176 -5.90 18.29 -5.91
N THR A 177 -7.16 18.40 -6.34
CA THR A 177 -8.09 17.26 -6.42
C THR A 177 -8.42 17.03 -7.88
N PHE A 178 -8.14 15.82 -8.37
CA PHE A 178 -8.36 15.48 -9.76
C PHE A 178 -9.87 15.29 -10.02
N PRO A 179 -10.39 15.77 -11.15
CA PRO A 179 -11.77 15.51 -11.53
C PRO A 179 -11.97 14.01 -11.76
N LYS A 180 -13.16 13.50 -11.43
CA LYS A 180 -13.48 12.07 -11.59
C LYS A 180 -13.30 11.64 -13.05
N PRO A 181 -12.67 10.47 -13.32
CA PRO A 181 -12.40 9.37 -12.38
C PRO A 181 -11.08 9.48 -11.59
N GLY A 182 -10.37 10.61 -11.63
CA GLY A 182 -9.03 10.78 -11.05
C GLY A 182 -7.93 10.58 -12.10
N LEU A 183 -6.67 10.75 -11.69
CA LEU A 183 -5.53 10.50 -12.56
C LEU A 183 -5.20 9.00 -12.60
N VAL A 184 -5.51 8.36 -13.72
CA VAL A 184 -5.28 6.92 -13.93
C VAL A 184 -3.85 6.68 -14.39
N VAL A 185 -3.08 5.96 -13.57
CA VAL A 185 -1.70 5.56 -13.84
C VAL A 185 -1.66 4.08 -14.20
N PRO A 186 -1.21 3.72 -15.42
CA PRO A 186 -1.24 2.34 -15.90
C PRO A 186 -0.31 1.44 -15.07
N PRO A 187 -0.54 0.11 -15.04
CA PRO A 187 0.35 -0.85 -14.40
C PRO A 187 1.78 -0.76 -14.94
N LEU A 188 2.78 -0.72 -14.04
CA LEU A 188 4.20 -0.63 -14.39
C LEU A 188 4.57 0.56 -15.31
N GLY A 189 3.72 1.58 -15.39
CA GLY A 189 3.87 2.70 -16.31
C GLY A 189 4.00 4.05 -15.61
N THR A 190 4.21 5.09 -16.42
CA THR A 190 4.28 6.48 -15.98
C THR A 190 3.15 7.27 -16.62
N LYS A 191 2.60 8.23 -15.88
CA LYS A 191 1.56 9.14 -16.36
C LYS A 191 1.84 10.55 -15.83
N ASN A 192 1.78 11.55 -16.73
CA ASN A 192 1.85 12.95 -16.36
C ASN A 192 0.51 13.41 -15.74
N SER A 193 0.60 14.23 -14.68
CA SER A 193 -0.56 14.79 -13.97
C SER A 193 -1.42 15.73 -14.81
N GLY A 194 -0.85 16.28 -15.88
CA GLY A 194 -1.32 17.50 -16.52
C GLY A 194 -0.89 18.73 -15.71
N THR A 195 -1.19 19.90 -16.25
CA THR A 195 -0.91 21.18 -15.63
C THR A 195 -1.82 21.42 -14.43
N ILE A 196 -1.21 21.76 -13.30
CA ILE A 196 -1.83 22.16 -12.05
C ILE A 196 -1.48 23.62 -11.82
N ASP A 197 -2.50 24.47 -11.86
CA ASP A 197 -2.34 25.91 -11.65
C ASP A 197 -2.44 26.27 -10.17
N ASN A 198 -2.05 27.51 -9.84
CA ASN A 198 -2.17 28.12 -8.52
C ASN A 198 -1.33 27.43 -7.43
N VAL A 199 -0.12 27.01 -7.77
CA VAL A 199 0.87 26.54 -6.79
C VAL A 199 1.47 27.74 -6.08
N LEU A 200 1.33 27.77 -4.76
CA LEU A 200 1.75 28.91 -3.94
C LEU A 200 3.24 28.84 -3.63
N LEU A 201 3.96 29.90 -4.00
CA LEU A 201 5.35 30.13 -3.60
C LEU A 201 5.38 30.80 -2.23
N THR A 202 5.58 30.01 -1.19
CA THR A 202 5.56 30.45 0.22
C THR A 202 6.65 31.45 0.58
N GLN A 203 7.81 31.41 -0.09
CA GLN A 203 8.89 32.40 0.08
C GLN A 203 8.79 33.58 -0.91
N GLY A 204 7.75 33.58 -1.75
CA GLY A 204 7.60 34.48 -2.87
C GLY A 204 8.41 34.07 -4.11
N ALA A 205 8.07 34.67 -5.24
CA ALA A 205 8.66 34.33 -6.53
C ALA A 205 10.15 34.70 -6.60
N THR A 206 10.54 35.87 -6.09
CA THR A 206 11.94 36.33 -6.11
C THR A 206 12.87 35.37 -5.38
N ALA A 207 12.50 34.90 -4.18
CA ALA A 207 13.28 33.92 -3.44
C ALA A 207 13.28 32.54 -4.12
N SER A 208 12.23 32.23 -4.88
CA SER A 208 12.12 30.98 -5.64
C SER A 208 12.94 31.00 -6.95
N LEU A 209 13.44 32.16 -7.40
CA LEU A 209 14.38 32.21 -8.52
C LEU A 209 15.76 31.69 -8.13
N ASP A 210 16.15 31.89 -6.87
CA ASP A 210 17.45 31.46 -6.35
C ASP A 210 17.59 29.93 -6.26
N ILE A 211 16.47 29.19 -6.24
CA ILE A 211 16.48 27.72 -6.22
C ILE A 211 16.53 27.08 -7.61
N ILE A 212 16.23 27.85 -8.68
CA ILE A 212 16.23 27.35 -10.07
C ILE A 212 17.57 26.68 -10.45
N PRO A 213 18.74 27.26 -10.12
CA PRO A 213 20.03 26.67 -10.50
C PRO A 213 20.31 25.29 -9.89
N PHE A 214 19.61 24.90 -8.82
CA PHE A 214 19.81 23.60 -8.18
C PHE A 214 19.14 22.46 -8.95
N GLY A 215 17.99 22.73 -9.59
CA GLY A 215 17.26 21.75 -10.40
C GLY A 215 16.73 20.53 -9.63
N ILE A 216 16.68 20.61 -8.29
CA ILE A 216 16.20 19.54 -7.42
C ILE A 216 15.36 20.10 -6.29
N LEU A 217 14.36 19.34 -5.85
CA LEU A 217 13.53 19.66 -4.70
C LEU A 217 13.29 18.43 -3.82
N ASP A 218 13.18 18.67 -2.52
CA ASP A 218 12.72 17.69 -1.54
C ASP A 218 11.21 17.85 -1.38
N LEU A 219 10.47 16.75 -1.52
CA LEU A 219 9.02 16.72 -1.45
C LEU A 219 8.55 16.10 -0.15
N ASN A 220 7.52 16.68 0.43
CA ASN A 220 6.68 16.08 1.45
C ASN A 220 5.23 16.09 0.94
N THR A 221 4.70 14.92 0.63
CA THR A 221 3.45 14.76 -0.12
C THR A 221 2.48 13.85 0.63
N ASP A 222 1.23 14.30 0.72
CA ASP A 222 0.09 13.51 1.09
C ASP A 222 -0.73 13.23 -0.17
N ALA A 223 -1.06 11.97 -0.43
CA ALA A 223 -1.78 11.56 -1.62
C ALA A 223 -2.89 10.56 -1.27
N ASN A 224 -4.06 10.71 -1.90
CA ASN A 224 -5.14 9.75 -1.76
C ASN A 224 -5.25 8.94 -3.05
N ILE A 225 -4.94 7.65 -2.96
CA ILE A 225 -4.82 6.76 -4.12
C ILE A 225 -5.81 5.61 -3.99
N ARG A 226 -6.39 5.17 -5.10
CA ARG A 226 -7.12 3.92 -5.21
C ARG A 226 -6.28 2.90 -5.97
N ALA A 227 -6.03 1.76 -5.35
CA ALA A 227 -5.31 0.65 -5.99
C ALA A 227 -6.27 -0.40 -6.56
N ALA A 228 -5.80 -1.12 -7.57
CA ALA A 228 -6.57 -2.16 -8.28
C ALA A 228 -7.87 -1.60 -8.90
N THR A 229 -7.78 -0.38 -9.44
CA THR A 229 -8.85 0.26 -10.19
C THR A 229 -8.98 -0.37 -11.58
N ILE A 230 -10.12 -0.14 -12.23
CA ILE A 230 -10.34 -0.49 -13.64
C ILE A 230 -10.83 0.78 -14.33
N PHE A 231 -9.98 1.38 -15.18
CA PHE A 231 -10.27 2.67 -15.83
C PHE A 231 -10.62 3.79 -14.83
N GLY A 232 -9.93 3.84 -13.69
CA GLY A 232 -10.18 4.84 -12.65
C GLY A 232 -11.42 4.60 -11.80
N GLN A 233 -12.16 3.51 -12.03
CA GLN A 233 -13.34 3.14 -11.26
C GLN A 233 -13.02 2.00 -10.29
N LEU A 234 -13.84 1.93 -9.23
CA LEU A 234 -13.68 0.97 -8.15
C LEU A 234 -12.30 1.13 -7.47
N GLY A 235 -11.76 0.07 -6.90
CA GLY A 235 -10.47 0.08 -6.22
C GLY A 235 -10.56 0.25 -4.70
N ILE A 236 -9.46 -0.08 -4.03
CA ILE A 236 -9.31 0.03 -2.58
C ILE A 236 -8.64 1.38 -2.30
N PRO A 237 -9.28 2.29 -1.52
CA PRO A 237 -8.65 3.54 -1.13
C PRO A 237 -7.49 3.28 -0.18
N ILE A 238 -6.35 3.90 -0.46
CA ILE A 238 -5.11 3.84 0.27
C ILE A 238 -4.66 5.29 0.48
N PRO A 239 -4.93 5.89 1.65
CA PRO A 239 -4.35 7.18 1.99
C PRO A 239 -2.84 7.02 2.19
N LEU A 240 -2.06 7.89 1.58
CA LEU A 240 -0.62 7.98 1.72
C LEU A 240 -0.30 9.30 2.40
N ASP A 241 -0.01 9.25 3.69
CA ASP A 241 0.31 10.44 4.49
C ASP A 241 1.82 10.49 4.77
N GLY A 242 2.46 11.63 4.49
CA GLY A 242 3.87 11.89 4.78
C GLY A 242 4.84 11.15 3.87
N LEU A 243 4.57 11.10 2.56
CA LEU A 243 5.54 10.62 1.58
C LEU A 243 6.67 11.64 1.45
N THR A 244 7.88 11.25 1.83
CA THR A 244 9.05 12.12 1.72
C THR A 244 9.94 11.62 0.59
N GLN A 245 10.20 12.45 -0.41
CA GLN A 245 11.13 12.15 -1.51
C GLN A 245 12.22 13.22 -1.56
N SER A 246 13.48 12.82 -1.40
CA SER A 246 14.60 13.75 -1.50
C SER A 246 15.13 13.86 -2.94
N SER A 247 15.62 15.04 -3.32
CA SER A 247 16.34 15.27 -4.58
C SER A 247 15.55 14.89 -5.85
N VAL A 248 14.27 15.26 -5.90
CA VAL A 248 13.43 15.05 -7.08
C VAL A 248 13.84 16.04 -8.18
N PRO A 249 14.19 15.56 -9.39
CA PRO A 249 14.55 16.43 -10.51
C PRO A 249 13.41 17.38 -10.85
N THR A 250 13.72 18.68 -10.86
CA THR A 250 12.78 19.75 -11.14
C THR A 250 13.33 20.64 -12.25
N ASN A 251 12.54 20.82 -13.30
CA ASN A 251 12.87 21.68 -14.42
C ASN A 251 12.05 22.97 -14.34
N TYR A 252 12.67 24.10 -14.58
CA TYR A 252 12.02 25.41 -14.49
C TYR A 252 11.98 26.07 -15.85
N THR A 253 10.78 26.39 -16.32
CA THR A 253 10.56 27.10 -17.58
C THR A 253 10.00 28.49 -17.28
N LEU A 254 10.73 29.51 -17.71
CA LEU A 254 10.28 30.90 -17.66
C LEU A 254 9.48 31.18 -18.93
N VAL A 255 8.18 31.44 -18.76
CA VAL A 255 7.29 31.82 -19.86
C VAL A 255 7.11 33.33 -19.81
N LEU A 256 7.78 34.01 -20.72
CA LEU A 256 7.78 35.48 -20.86
C LEU A 256 6.90 35.84 -22.07
N ASP A 257 5.59 35.73 -21.90
CA ASP A 257 4.60 36.20 -22.88
C ASP A 257 4.30 37.70 -22.70
#